data_AF-A0A7K2MDN8-F1
#
_entry.id   AF-A0A7K2MDN8-F1
#
_cell.length_a   1.000
_cell.length_b   1.000
_cell.length_c   1.000
_cell.angle_alpha   90.00
_cell.angle_beta   90.00
_cell.angle_gamma   90.00
#
_symmetry.space_group_name_H-M   'P 1'
#
loop_
_entity.id
_entity.type
_entity.pdbx_description
1 polymer ?
#
loop_
_entity_poly.entity_id
_entity_poly.type
_entity_poly.pdbx_seq_one_letter_code
_entity_poly.pdbx_strand_id
1 'polypeptide(L)' 'ASPEQAALLRLCSAPLSAAELSAYLNLPFSAITVLITELLTAELVQARAPIVRQAVPDRSLLEAVMHGLQRL' A
#
# COMPACT_ATOMS: atom_id res chain seq x y z
N ALA A 1 6.21 -18.71 6.50
CA ALA A 1 6.12 -17.35 5.95
C ALA A 1 7.50 -16.70 6.07
N SER A 2 7.98 -16.02 5.02
CA SER A 2 9.20 -15.22 5.11
C SER A 2 9.02 -14.06 6.11
N PRO A 3 10.11 -13.42 6.60
CA PRO A 3 10.01 -12.24 7.47
C PRO A 3 9.13 -11.13 6.87
N GLU A 4 9.22 -10.93 5.55
CA GLU A 4 8.44 -9.95 4.79
C GLU A 4 6.96 -10.33 4.72
N GLN A 5 6.64 -11.59 4.40
CA GLN A 5 5.26 -12.09 4.41
C GLN A 5 4.64 -11.98 5.81
N ALA A 6 5.40 -12.32 6.85
CA ALA A 6 4.94 -12.19 8.23
C ALA A 6 4.70 -10.72 8.63
N ALA A 7 5.56 -9.80 8.18
CA ALA A 7 5.39 -8.37 8.40
C ALA A 7 4.16 -7.81 7.67
N LEU A 8 3.96 -8.22 6.41
CA LEU A 8 2.80 -7.87 5.62
C LEU A 8 1.50 -8.33 6.30
N LEU A 9 1.43 -9.58 6.76
CA LEU A 9 0.25 -10.11 7.45
C LEU A 9 -0.06 -9.34 8.75
N ARG A 10 0.96 -8.90 9.50
CA ARG A 10 0.75 -8.05 10.69
C ARG A 10 0.16 -6.69 10.33
N LEU A 11 0.63 -6.08 9.24
CA LEU A 11 0.13 -4.79 8.75
C LEU A 11 -1.30 -4.89 8.21
N CYS A 12 -1.65 -6.01 7.56
CA CYS A 12 -2.99 -6.27 7.02
C CYS A 12 -4.05 -6.62 8.08
N SER A 13 -3.83 -6.27 9.35
CA SER A 13 -4.88 -6.27 10.39
C SER A 13 -5.98 -5.24 10.11
N ALA A 14 -5.65 -4.19 9.35
CA ALA A 14 -6.59 -3.27 8.74
C ALA A 14 -6.34 -3.19 7.21
N PRO A 15 -7.33 -2.75 6.42
CA PRO A 15 -7.18 -2.67 4.97
C PRO A 15 -6.16 -1.60 4.59
N LEU A 16 -5.11 -2.01 3.88
CA LEU A 16 -4.08 -1.12 3.35
C LEU A 16 -4.00 -1.25 1.84
N SER A 17 -3.67 -0.15 1.17
CA SER A 17 -3.30 -0.16 -0.23
C SER A 17 -1.90 -0.76 -0.43
N ALA A 18 -1.62 -1.28 -1.62
CA ALA A 18 -0.29 -1.79 -1.97
C ALA A 18 0.80 -0.70 -1.85
N ALA A 19 0.45 0.57 -2.09
CA ALA A 19 1.37 1.69 -1.91
C ALA A 19 1.72 1.92 -0.44
N GLU A 20 0.73 1.85 0.46
CA GLU A 20 0.97 1.94 1.91
C GLU A 20 1.85 0.78 2.39
N LEU A 21 1.59 -0.45 1.92
CA LEU A 21 2.41 -1.61 2.25
C LEU A 21 3.87 -1.44 1.79
N SER A 22 4.09 -0.91 0.58
CA SER A 22 5.42 -0.57 0.05
C SER A 22 6.13 0.45 0.93
N ALA A 23 5.42 1.50 1.35
CA ALA A 23 5.96 2.53 2.22
C ALA A 23 6.32 2.00 3.62
N TYR A 24 5.41 1.26 4.27
CA TYR A 24 5.63 0.73 5.63
C TYR A 24 6.71 -0.35 5.69
N LEU A 25 6.79 -1.21 4.67
CA LEU A 25 7.80 -2.26 4.61
C LEU A 25 9.12 -1.79 4.00
N ASN A 26 9.17 -0.57 3.46
CA ASN A 26 10.31 -0.02 2.74
C ASN A 26 10.82 -0.96 1.63
N LEU A 27 9.88 -1.57 0.90
CA LEU A 27 10.14 -2.47 -0.21
C LEU A 27 9.62 -1.86 -1.52
N PRO A 28 10.29 -2.11 -2.66
CA PRO A 28 9.79 -1.67 -3.96
C PRO A 28 8.36 -2.19 -4.22
N PHE A 29 7.55 -1.38 -4.91
CA PHE A 29 6.17 -1.74 -5.24
C PHE A 29 6.06 -3.08 -6.01
N SER A 30 7.04 -3.37 -6.87
CA SER A 30 7.13 -4.65 -7.59
C SER A 30 7.29 -5.84 -6.64
N ALA A 31 8.15 -5.73 -5.62
CA ALA A 31 8.36 -6.79 -4.63
C ALA A 31 7.10 -7.02 -3.79
N ILE A 32 6.40 -5.95 -3.38
CA ILE A 32 5.11 -6.05 -2.69
C ILE A 32 4.06 -6.76 -3.55
N THR A 33 4.00 -6.45 -4.85
CA THR A 33 3.05 -7.09 -5.76
C THR A 33 3.27 -8.61 -5.82
N VAL A 34 4.53 -9.06 -5.86
CA VAL A 34 4.87 -10.50 -5.82
C VAL A 34 4.41 -11.12 -4.50
N LEU A 35 4.77 -10.52 -3.36
CA LEU A 35 4.40 -11.03 -2.04
C LEU A 35 2.88 -11.10 -1.85
N ILE A 36 2.14 -10.07 -2.27
CA ILE A 36 0.67 -10.05 -2.20
C ILE A 36 0.08 -11.14 -3.09
N THR A 37 0.61 -11.34 -4.30
CA THR A 37 0.11 -12.37 -5.22
C THR A 37 0.25 -13.75 -4.60
N GLU A 38 1.41 -14.07 -4.01
CA GLU A 38 1.61 -15.34 -3.30
C GLU A 38 0.64 -15.53 -2.13
N LEU A 39 0.43 -14.48 -1.32
CA LEU A 39 -0.48 -14.55 -0.18
C LEU A 39 -1.95 -14.64 -0.59
N LEU A 40 -2.33 -14.03 -1.72
CA LEU A 40 -3.66 -14.18 -2.32
C LEU A 40 -3.88 -15.62 -2.82
N THR A 41 -2.88 -16.21 -3.49
CA THR A 41 -2.93 -17.61 -3.93
C THR A 41 -3.02 -18.58 -2.75
N ALA A 42 -2.36 -18.25 -1.63
CA ALA A 42 -2.45 -19.01 -0.39
C ALA A 42 -3.72 -18.70 0.44
N GLU A 43 -4.61 -17.82 -0.03
CA GLU A 43 -5.83 -17.36 0.65
C GLU A 43 -5.59 -16.76 2.05
N LEU A 44 -4.38 -16.25 2.31
CA LEU A 44 -3.99 -15.65 3.58
C LEU A 44 -4.34 -14.16 3.68
N VAL A 45 -4.64 -13.52 2.55
CA VAL A 45 -5.11 -12.14 2.45
C VAL A 45 -6.24 -12.06 1.44
N GLN A 46 -7.01 -10.97 1.49
CA GLN A 46 -8.06 -10.69 0.51
C GLN A 46 -7.82 -9.32 -0.12
N ALA A 47 -8.02 -9.23 -1.43
CA ALA A 47 -8.07 -7.97 -2.14
C ALA A 47 -9.52 -7.47 -2.19
N ARG A 48 -9.71 -6.16 -1.98
CA ARG A 48 -11.01 -5.49 -2.16
C ARG A 48 -10.98 -4.58 -3.37
N ALA A 49 -12.14 -4.29 -3.95
CA ALA A 49 -12.27 -3.23 -4.93
C ALA A 49 -11.89 -1.87 -4.30
N PRO A 50 -11.20 -0.99 -5.04
CA PRO A 50 -10.89 0.34 -4.55
C PRO A 50 -12.17 1.14 -4.30
N ILE A 51 -12.16 1.96 -3.26
CA ILE A 51 -13.26 2.90 -3.01
C ILE A 51 -13.16 4.01 -4.06
N VAL A 52 -14.16 4.09 -4.94
CA VAL A 52 -14.24 5.16 -5.95
C VAL A 52 -14.52 6.48 -5.24
N ARG A 53 -13.55 7.39 -5.25
CA ARG A 53 -13.73 8.75 -4.74
C ARG A 53 -14.50 9.56 -5.78
N GLN A 54 -15.57 10.24 -5.36
CA GLN A 54 -16.40 11.08 -6.24
C GLN A 54 -15.67 12.33 -6.76
N ALA A 55 -14.63 12.79 -6.04
CA ALA A 55 -13.77 13.90 -6.45
C ALA A 55 -12.31 13.52 -6.21
N VAL A 56 -11.47 13.68 -7.22
CA VAL A 56 -10.01 13.54 -7.13
C VAL A 56 -9.44 14.96 -7.04
N PRO A 57 -8.61 15.28 -6.02
CA PRO A 57 -7.97 16.59 -5.92
C PRO A 57 -7.11 16.88 -7.15
N ASP A 58 -7.03 18.15 -7.55
CA ASP A 58 -6.12 18.57 -8.61
C ASP A 58 -4.68 18.20 -8.24
N ARG A 59 -3.93 17.67 -9.21
CA ARG A 59 -2.54 17.26 -9.04
C ARG A 59 -1.67 18.40 -8.54
N SER A 60 -1.86 19.62 -9.04
CA SER A 60 -1.10 20.80 -8.62
C SER A 60 -1.25 21.09 -7.13
N LEU A 61 -2.45 20.87 -6.57
CA LEU A 61 -2.71 20.98 -5.14
C LEU A 61 -1.97 19.89 -4.36
N LEU A 62 -2.02 18.63 -4.83
CA LEU A 62 -1.32 17.53 -4.18
C LEU A 62 0.20 17.73 -4.17
N GLU A 63 0.77 18.22 -5.27
CA GLU A 63 2.20 18.57 -5.37
C GLU A 63 2.57 19.71 -4.42
N ALA A 64 1.74 20.75 -4.34
CA ALA A 64 1.94 21.85 -3.40
C ALA A 64 1.93 21.39 -1.94
N VAL A 65 1.00 20.49 -1.58
CA VAL A 65 0.94 19.88 -0.24
C VAL A 65 2.16 19.02 0.04
N MET A 66 2.55 18.14 -0.89
CA MET A 66 3.74 17.30 -0.75
C MET A 66 4.99 18.13 -0.50
N HIS A 67 5.22 19.18 -1.31
CA HIS A 67 6.35 20.08 -1.12
C HIS A 67 6.28 20.84 0.20
N GLY A 68 5.09 21.21 0.67
CA GLY A 68 4.88 21.80 1.99
C GLY A 68 5.30 20.85 3.11
N LEU A 69 4.83 19.60 3.08
CA LEU A 69 5.11 18.58 4.10
C LEU A 69 6.60 18.18 4.14
N GLN A 70 7.29 18.16 3.00
CA GLN A 70 8.72 17.83 2.91
C GLN A 70 9.66 18.90 3.50
N ARG A 71 9.16 20.10 3.79
CA ARG A 71 9.93 21.22 4.35
C ARG A 71 9.73 21.42 5.86
N LEU A 72 9.01 20.51 6.52
CA LEU A 72 8.83 20.47 7.98
C LEU A 72 9.88 19.55 8.61
#